data_AF-A0A8H5TKW6-F1
#
_entry.id   AF-A0A8H5TKW6-F1
#
_cell.length_a   1.000
_cell.length_b   1.000
_cell.length_c   1.000
_cell.angle_alpha   90.00
_cell.angle_beta   90.00
_cell.angle_gamma   90.00
#
_symmetry.space_group_name_H-M   'P 1'
#
loop_
_entity.id
_entity.type
_entity.pdbx_description
1 polymer ?
#
loop_
_entity_poly.entity_id
_entity_poly.type
_entity_poly.pdbx_seq_one_letter_code
_entity_poly.pdbx_strand_id
1 'polypeptide(L)'
;MRSDYDITTLFYSRDHVFKKDVYRGEAEPRLDPLLLDTVMPLSSQSRLLRLPTEILAKIVRLVAEDDEALKQLALVNSDCRGLARTCQFSELKFDFIANQCSLLKRLTSELDPNYKGAGIKDFIRKFTFDPNPYHVRMAHKDIEHMERFPNGASGEELARLKSDAADNYHRTQLILATNINAMRNLKTLIWNDKFPLPEKWFQLISNSTAHNLTLSKVVIPNGWCLSYPSIPSSWPLRSL
;
A
#
# COMPACT_ATOMS: atom_id res chain seq x y z
N MET A 1 -19.94 -14.78 8.48
CA MET A 1 -18.92 -15.04 7.44
C MET A 1 -18.34 -16.41 7.73
N ARG A 2 -18.31 -17.33 6.76
CA ARG A 2 -17.64 -18.63 6.92
C ARG A 2 -16.14 -18.37 7.16
N SER A 3 -15.60 -18.77 8.30
CA SER A 3 -14.17 -18.71 8.63
C SER A 3 -13.37 -19.85 7.98
N ASP A 4 -13.76 -20.28 6.78
CA ASP A 4 -13.20 -21.48 6.14
C ASP A 4 -11.95 -21.17 5.29
N TYR A 5 -11.50 -19.91 5.26
CA TYR A 5 -10.30 -19.53 4.51
C TYR A 5 -9.04 -19.59 5.36
N ASP A 6 -8.21 -20.58 5.05
CA ASP A 6 -6.95 -20.86 5.73
C ASP A 6 -5.83 -19.92 5.24
N ILE A 7 -5.23 -19.17 6.16
CA ILE A 7 -4.12 -18.25 5.90
C ILE A 7 -2.89 -18.96 5.31
N THR A 8 -2.72 -20.25 5.58
CA THR A 8 -1.59 -21.05 5.08
C THR A 8 -1.59 -21.20 3.56
N THR A 9 -2.74 -20.97 2.90
CA THR A 9 -2.82 -20.88 1.44
C THR A 9 -1.91 -19.78 0.87
N LEU A 10 -1.63 -18.73 1.65
CA LEU A 10 -0.71 -17.66 1.29
C LEU A 10 0.76 -18.06 1.48
N PHE A 11 1.07 -19.01 2.37
CA PHE A 11 2.45 -19.42 2.67
C PHE A 11 3.10 -20.15 1.50
N TYR A 12 2.32 -20.96 0.79
CA TYR A 12 2.82 -21.92 -0.19
C TYR A 12 2.47 -21.55 -1.63
N SER A 13 2.15 -20.28 -1.89
CA SER A 13 1.86 -19.81 -3.25
C SER A 13 3.04 -20.15 -4.18
N ARG A 14 2.82 -21.13 -5.06
CA ARG A 14 3.83 -21.63 -6.02
C ARG A 14 4.34 -20.56 -6.98
N ASP A 15 3.63 -19.45 -7.08
CA ASP A 15 3.95 -18.32 -7.95
C ASP A 15 5.26 -17.59 -7.56
N HIS A 16 5.81 -17.86 -6.37
CA HIS A 16 7.10 -17.29 -5.94
C HIS A 16 8.29 -18.23 -6.08
N VAL A 17 8.07 -19.52 -6.32
CA VAL A 17 9.15 -20.51 -6.53
C VAL A 17 9.77 -20.38 -7.94
N PHE A 18 9.12 -19.65 -8.85
CA PHE A 18 9.59 -19.39 -10.22
C PHE A 18 9.84 -17.92 -10.55
N LYS A 19 10.24 -17.07 -9.59
CA LYS A 19 11.10 -15.94 -9.96
C LYS A 19 12.52 -16.46 -10.23
N LYS A 20 12.63 -17.31 -11.27
CA LYS A 20 13.85 -17.53 -12.03
C LYS A 20 14.40 -16.15 -12.33
N ASP A 21 15.65 -15.87 -11.97
CA ASP A 21 16.38 -14.62 -12.21
C ASP A 21 15.57 -13.64 -13.05
N VAL A 22 14.75 -12.82 -12.39
CA VAL A 22 14.10 -11.72 -13.09
C VAL A 22 15.28 -10.86 -13.47
N TYR A 23 15.67 -10.94 -14.76
CA TYR A 23 16.57 -10.00 -15.38
C TYR A 23 16.22 -8.64 -14.77
N ARG A 24 17.15 -8.07 -14.00
CA ARG A 24 16.99 -6.74 -13.45
C ARG A 24 17.10 -5.82 -14.66
N GLY A 25 16.05 -5.79 -15.48
CA GLY A 25 15.86 -4.80 -16.50
C GLY A 25 16.00 -3.43 -15.87
N GLU A 26 16.24 -2.44 -16.71
CA GLU A 26 16.30 -1.04 -16.28
C GLU A 26 15.18 -0.77 -15.27
N ALA A 27 15.54 -0.19 -14.13
CA ALA A 27 14.58 0.09 -13.08
C ALA A 27 13.40 0.85 -13.70
N GLU A 28 12.17 0.40 -13.45
CA GLU A 28 11.00 1.11 -13.96
C GLU A 28 11.12 2.59 -13.56
N PRO A 29 10.93 3.51 -14.51
CA PRO A 29 11.14 4.93 -14.25
C PRO A 29 10.19 5.38 -13.14
N ARG A 30 10.72 6.16 -12.19
CA ARG A 30 9.93 6.76 -11.11
C ARG A 30 8.79 7.58 -11.71
N LEU A 31 7.64 7.55 -11.06
CA LEU A 31 6.50 8.35 -11.48
C LEU A 31 6.83 9.85 -11.38
N ASP A 32 6.45 10.63 -12.40
CA ASP A 32 6.72 12.06 -12.48
C ASP A 32 6.35 12.81 -11.20
N PRO A 33 7.24 13.61 -10.58
CA PRO A 33 6.97 14.18 -9.27
C PRO A 33 5.67 15.00 -9.26
N LEU A 34 4.90 14.86 -8.18
CA LEU A 34 3.70 15.68 -7.99
C LEU A 34 4.11 17.15 -7.79
N LEU A 35 3.33 18.08 -8.33
CA LEU A 35 3.53 19.50 -8.10
C LEU A 35 3.26 19.82 -6.62
N LEU A 36 4.25 20.38 -5.93
CA LEU A 36 4.21 20.46 -4.47
C LEU A 36 3.06 21.34 -3.95
N ASP A 37 2.73 22.40 -4.67
CA ASP A 37 1.60 23.30 -4.40
C ASP A 37 0.24 22.58 -4.35
N THR A 38 0.09 21.46 -5.05
CA THR A 38 -1.14 20.64 -4.98
C THR A 38 -1.27 19.85 -3.68
N VAL A 39 -0.21 19.73 -2.87
CA VAL A 39 -0.21 19.01 -1.58
C VAL A 39 -0.02 19.93 -0.40
N MET A 40 0.87 20.92 -0.52
CA MET A 40 1.16 21.85 0.56
C MET A 40 1.62 23.22 0.04
N PRO A 41 1.32 24.30 0.78
CA PRO A 41 1.84 25.62 0.45
C PRO A 41 3.36 25.66 0.64
N LEU A 42 4.05 26.33 -0.29
CA LEU A 42 5.46 26.69 -0.14
C LEU A 42 5.58 27.83 0.89
N SER A 43 6.56 27.70 1.79
CA SER A 43 6.75 28.61 2.92
C SER A 43 8.08 29.37 2.88
N SER A 44 9.05 28.85 2.13
CA SER A 44 10.41 29.36 2.07
C SER A 44 10.54 30.60 1.19
N GLN A 45 11.39 31.52 1.62
CA GLN A 45 11.78 32.71 0.85
C GLN A 45 13.00 32.47 -0.06
N SER A 46 13.51 31.23 -0.14
CA SER A 46 14.66 30.88 -0.98
C SER A 46 14.38 31.17 -2.46
N ARG A 47 15.36 31.75 -3.17
CA ARG A 47 15.24 32.03 -4.62
C ARG A 47 14.95 30.79 -5.44
N LEU A 48 15.55 29.65 -5.08
CA LEU A 48 15.32 28.37 -5.75
C LEU A 48 13.86 27.94 -5.60
N LEU A 49 13.31 28.03 -4.39
CA LEU A 49 11.95 27.60 -4.06
C LEU A 49 10.87 28.59 -4.53
N ARG A 50 11.26 29.75 -5.09
CA ARG A 50 10.36 30.70 -5.76
C ARG A 50 10.18 30.42 -7.25
N LEU A 51 10.89 29.44 -7.81
CA LEU A 51 10.64 28.97 -9.15
C LEU A 51 9.25 28.32 -9.25
N PRO A 52 8.61 28.33 -10.44
CA PRO A 52 7.36 27.61 -10.66
C PRO A 52 7.46 26.14 -10.24
N THR A 53 6.39 25.58 -9.70
CA THR A 53 6.38 24.22 -9.13
C THR A 53 6.66 23.15 -10.18
N GLU A 54 6.38 23.41 -11.45
CA GLU A 54 6.72 22.55 -12.58
C GLU A 54 8.24 22.48 -12.81
N ILE A 55 8.95 23.60 -12.60
CA ILE A 55 10.41 23.64 -12.69
C ILE A 55 11.02 22.92 -11.50
N LEU A 56 10.48 23.14 -10.31
CA LEU A 56 10.90 22.42 -9.10
C LEU A 56 10.70 20.90 -9.25
N ALA A 57 9.56 20.46 -9.77
CA ALA A 57 9.28 19.06 -10.04
C ALA A 57 10.30 18.45 -11.01
N LYS A 58 10.68 19.18 -12.08
CA LYS A 58 11.72 18.74 -13.02
C LYS A 58 13.09 18.63 -12.36
N ILE A 59 13.49 19.60 -11.53
CA ILE A 59 14.77 19.56 -10.80
C ILE A 59 14.78 18.35 -9.87
N VAL A 60 13.73 18.16 -9.08
CA VAL A 60 13.66 17.05 -8.11
C VAL A 60 13.61 15.71 -8.82
N ARG A 61 12.98 15.61 -9.99
CA ARG A 61 13.02 14.40 -10.84
C ARG A 61 14.45 13.98 -11.16
N LEU A 62 15.32 14.94 -11.50
CA LEU A 62 16.74 14.67 -11.78
C LEU A 62 17.49 14.25 -10.51
N VAL A 63 17.20 14.89 -9.37
CA VAL A 63 17.78 14.49 -8.07
C VAL A 63 17.32 13.11 -7.64
N ALA A 64 16.09 12.72 -7.98
CA ALA A 64 15.49 11.47 -7.56
C ALA A 64 16.12 10.23 -8.21
N GLU A 65 17.08 10.37 -9.13
CA GLU A 65 17.90 9.24 -9.59
C GLU A 65 18.88 8.76 -8.51
N ASP A 66 19.25 9.63 -7.55
CA ASP A 66 20.09 9.31 -6.40
C ASP A 66 19.29 9.43 -5.09
N ASP A 67 19.05 8.29 -4.45
CA ASP A 67 18.31 8.22 -3.18
C ASP A 67 19.01 8.94 -2.04
N GLU A 68 20.34 9.01 -2.04
CA GLU A 68 21.07 9.73 -1.01
C GLU A 68 20.94 11.24 -1.21
N ALA A 69 21.08 11.72 -2.45
CA ALA A 69 20.82 13.12 -2.77
C ALA A 69 19.40 13.55 -2.40
N LEU A 70 18.40 12.69 -2.62
CA LEU A 70 17.01 12.95 -2.25
C LEU A 70 16.79 13.02 -0.72
N LYS A 71 17.50 12.20 0.06
CA LYS A 71 17.50 12.30 1.53
C LYS A 71 18.15 13.60 1.99
N GLN A 72 19.31 13.97 1.42
CA GLN A 72 19.99 15.22 1.77
C GLN A 72 19.11 16.44 1.46
N LEU A 73 18.39 16.43 0.32
CA LEU A 73 17.40 17.47 0.00
C LEU A 73 16.33 17.59 1.09
N ALA A 74 15.81 16.46 1.59
CA ALA A 74 14.77 16.45 2.61
C ALA A 74 15.20 17.04 3.97
N LEU A 75 16.50 17.17 4.21
CA LEU A 75 17.07 17.74 5.43
C LEU A 75 17.21 19.27 5.37
N VAL A 76 17.17 19.89 4.19
CA VAL A 76 17.42 21.33 4.01
C VAL A 76 16.37 22.19 4.71
N ASN A 77 15.08 21.98 4.43
CA ASN A 77 13.96 22.66 5.06
C ASN A 77 12.63 21.91 4.82
N SER A 78 11.51 22.44 5.32
CA SER A 78 10.18 21.85 5.16
C SER A 78 9.72 21.69 3.71
N ASP A 79 9.99 22.69 2.86
CA ASP A 79 9.59 22.69 1.46
C ASP A 79 10.41 21.67 0.66
N CYS A 80 11.73 21.61 0.89
CA CYS A 80 12.60 20.60 0.29
C CYS A 80 12.25 19.19 0.77
N ARG A 81 11.78 19.03 2.01
CA ARG A 81 11.20 17.77 2.50
C ARG A 81 9.92 17.42 1.76
N GLY A 82 9.04 18.39 1.52
CA GLY A 82 7.85 18.22 0.69
C GLY A 82 8.23 17.77 -0.72
N LEU A 83 9.16 18.46 -1.36
CA LEU A 83 9.68 18.13 -2.69
C LEU A 83 10.27 16.72 -2.74
N ALA A 84 11.12 16.34 -1.78
CA ALA A 84 11.67 14.99 -1.73
C ALA A 84 10.55 13.93 -1.63
N ARG A 85 9.52 14.20 -0.83
CA ARG A 85 8.38 13.28 -0.64
C ARG A 85 7.54 13.06 -1.89
N THR A 86 7.42 14.04 -2.79
CA THR A 86 6.67 13.87 -4.07
C THR A 86 7.27 12.78 -4.97
N CYS A 87 8.55 12.46 -4.74
CA CYS A 87 9.27 11.37 -5.40
C CYS A 87 9.32 10.11 -4.52
N GLN A 88 9.79 10.24 -3.26
CA GLN A 88 10.03 9.11 -2.36
C GLN A 88 8.79 8.26 -2.11
N PHE A 89 7.62 8.90 -2.01
CA PHE A 89 6.37 8.23 -1.69
C PHE A 89 5.42 8.20 -2.90
N SER A 90 5.92 8.45 -4.10
CA SER A 90 5.12 8.40 -5.33
C SER A 90 4.47 7.05 -5.57
N GLU A 91 5.20 5.98 -5.27
CA GLU A 91 4.76 4.60 -5.30
C GLU A 91 5.03 3.94 -3.95
N LEU A 92 4.03 3.21 -3.45
CA LEU A 92 4.14 2.42 -2.24
C LEU A 92 3.72 0.98 -2.52
N LYS A 93 4.64 0.04 -2.25
CA LYS A 93 4.36 -1.39 -2.26
C LYS A 93 4.25 -1.91 -0.84
N PHE A 94 3.23 -2.71 -0.56
CA PHE A 94 3.04 -3.45 0.67
C PHE A 94 3.13 -4.95 0.38
N ASP A 95 4.17 -5.61 0.89
CA ASP A 95 4.50 -7.02 0.66
C ASP A 95 4.65 -7.81 1.97
N PHE A 96 4.08 -7.28 3.07
CA PHE A 96 4.07 -7.87 4.42
C PHE A 96 5.42 -7.94 5.14
N ILE A 97 6.48 -7.27 4.65
CA ILE A 97 7.74 -7.19 5.38
C ILE A 97 7.57 -6.39 6.69
N ALA A 98 8.32 -6.78 7.74
CA ALA A 98 8.14 -6.23 9.08
C ALA A 98 8.31 -4.70 9.18
N ASN A 99 9.18 -4.09 8.38
CA ASN A 99 9.41 -2.64 8.41
C ASN A 99 8.23 -1.83 7.83
N GLN A 100 7.37 -2.42 6.99
CA GLN A 100 6.18 -1.75 6.46
C GLN A 100 5.07 -1.62 7.50
N CYS A 101 5.08 -2.42 8.58
CA CYS A 101 4.15 -2.26 9.69
C CYS A 101 4.31 -0.89 10.38
N SER A 102 5.53 -0.35 10.47
CA SER A 102 5.76 0.99 11.03
C SER A 102 5.21 2.08 10.11
N LEU A 103 5.37 1.92 8.80
CA LEU A 103 4.79 2.81 7.80
C LEU A 103 3.26 2.77 7.82
N LEU A 104 2.66 1.59 7.93
CA LEU A 104 1.20 1.45 8.03
C LEU A 104 0.65 2.12 9.30
N LYS A 105 1.33 1.95 10.44
CA LYS A 105 1.01 2.66 11.68
C LYS A 105 1.12 4.17 11.49
N ARG A 106 2.17 4.64 10.80
CA ARG A 106 2.33 6.05 10.47
C ARG A 106 1.16 6.54 9.63
N LEU A 107 0.85 5.91 8.49
CA LEU A 107 -0.28 6.30 7.64
C LEU A 107 -1.60 6.34 8.42
N THR A 108 -1.83 5.34 9.28
CA THR A 108 -3.04 5.28 10.12
C THR A 108 -3.11 6.44 11.11
N SER A 109 -1.97 6.87 11.69
CA SER A 109 -1.93 8.06 12.55
C SER A 109 -2.24 9.36 11.81
N GLU A 110 -2.03 9.41 10.48
CA GLU A 110 -2.38 10.57 9.65
C GLU A 110 -3.89 10.65 9.36
N LEU A 111 -4.67 9.63 9.75
CA LEU A 111 -6.13 9.64 9.66
C LEU A 111 -6.80 10.35 10.84
N ASP A 112 -6.05 10.65 11.91
CA ASP A 112 -6.57 11.41 13.05
C ASP A 112 -7.07 12.79 12.57
N PRO A 113 -8.31 13.20 12.91
CA PRO A 113 -8.83 14.53 12.60
C PRO A 113 -7.95 15.68 13.10
N ASN A 114 -7.15 15.45 14.14
CA ASN A 114 -6.22 16.41 14.71
C ASN A 114 -4.87 16.45 14.00
N TYR A 115 -4.62 15.56 13.03
CA TYR A 115 -3.40 15.56 12.26
C TYR A 115 -3.29 16.85 11.44
N LYS A 116 -2.21 17.61 11.65
CA LYS A 116 -1.98 18.89 10.97
C LYS A 116 -0.92 18.76 9.87
N GLY A 117 -1.23 19.32 8.71
CA GLY A 117 -0.31 19.40 7.56
C GLY A 117 -0.37 18.20 6.63
N ALA A 118 0.46 18.24 5.59
CA ALA A 118 0.55 17.16 4.60
C ALA A 118 1.25 15.92 5.18
N GLY A 119 0.56 14.80 5.11
CA GLY A 119 1.04 13.48 5.50
C GLY A 119 1.70 12.74 4.34
N ILE A 120 2.32 11.59 4.63
CA ILE A 120 2.83 10.69 3.59
C ILE A 120 1.71 10.29 2.63
N LYS A 121 0.50 10.05 3.14
CA LYS A 121 -0.67 9.65 2.33
C LYS A 121 -0.99 10.61 1.19
N ASP A 122 -0.65 11.89 1.33
CA ASP A 122 -0.94 12.92 0.34
C ASP A 122 0.02 12.88 -0.85
N PHE A 123 1.15 12.19 -0.74
CA PHE A 123 2.15 12.07 -1.81
C PHE A 123 2.02 10.77 -2.62
N ILE A 124 1.20 9.82 -2.15
CA ILE A 124 1.04 8.49 -2.76
C ILE A 124 0.17 8.57 -4.02
N ARG A 125 0.70 8.04 -5.13
CA ARG A 125 0.04 8.04 -6.45
C ARG A 125 -0.16 6.62 -7.01
N LYS A 126 0.68 5.68 -6.60
CA LYS A 126 0.51 4.25 -6.89
C LYS A 126 0.62 3.46 -5.61
N PHE A 127 -0.39 2.63 -5.34
CA PHE A 127 -0.37 1.71 -4.22
C PHE A 127 -0.45 0.28 -4.73
N THR A 128 0.46 -0.58 -4.29
CA THR A 128 0.52 -1.99 -4.66
C THR A 128 0.45 -2.85 -3.41
N PHE A 129 -0.62 -3.62 -3.26
CA PHE A 129 -0.69 -4.70 -2.28
C PHE A 129 -0.33 -6.02 -2.97
N ASP A 130 0.82 -6.58 -2.62
CA ASP A 130 1.36 -7.83 -3.20
C ASP A 130 2.12 -8.58 -2.10
N PRO A 131 1.38 -9.20 -1.14
CA PRO A 131 1.94 -9.92 -0.01
C PRO A 131 2.93 -10.99 -0.47
N ASN A 132 4.15 -10.96 0.06
CA ASN A 132 5.13 -12.00 -0.24
C ASN A 132 4.88 -13.22 0.68
N PRO A 133 4.55 -14.42 0.15
CA PRO A 133 4.47 -15.68 0.87
C PRO A 133 5.52 -15.91 1.94
N TYR A 134 6.78 -15.54 1.69
CA TYR A 134 7.84 -15.66 2.67
C TYR A 134 7.60 -14.72 3.86
N HIS A 135 7.29 -13.44 3.63
CA HIS A 135 7.04 -12.49 4.70
C HIS A 135 5.77 -12.83 5.50
N VAL A 136 4.70 -13.23 4.81
CA VAL A 136 3.45 -13.67 5.47
C VAL A 136 3.74 -14.88 6.36
N ARG A 137 4.49 -15.87 5.86
CA ARG A 137 4.91 -17.03 6.67
C ARG A 137 5.77 -16.64 7.86
N MET A 138 6.73 -15.73 7.67
CA MET A 138 7.58 -15.23 8.76
C MET A 138 6.80 -14.42 9.82
N ALA A 139 5.65 -13.84 9.47
CA ALA A 139 4.75 -13.19 10.41
C ALA A 139 3.92 -14.21 11.24
N HIS A 140 3.81 -15.45 10.76
CA HIS A 140 2.99 -16.54 11.33
C HIS A 140 3.82 -17.81 11.57
N LYS A 141 5.04 -17.66 12.13
CA LYS A 141 6.02 -18.75 12.33
C LYS A 141 5.54 -19.86 13.27
N ASP A 142 4.69 -19.51 14.21
CA ASP A 142 4.02 -20.43 15.13
C ASP A 142 3.14 -21.43 14.39
N ILE A 143 2.34 -20.96 13.42
CA ILE A 143 1.54 -21.80 12.53
C ILE A 143 2.45 -22.69 11.67
N GLU A 144 3.48 -22.12 11.04
CA GLU A 144 4.46 -22.88 10.24
C GLU A 144 5.13 -23.99 11.07
N HIS A 145 5.52 -23.67 12.31
CA HIS A 145 6.21 -24.62 13.19
C HIS A 145 5.29 -25.79 13.57
N MET A 146 4.05 -25.51 13.96
CA MET A 146 3.09 -26.55 14.35
C MET A 146 2.67 -27.45 13.18
N GLU A 147 2.53 -26.90 11.96
CA GLU A 147 2.24 -27.72 10.78
C GLU A 147 3.40 -28.67 10.44
N ARG A 148 4.65 -28.20 10.64
CA ARG A 148 5.85 -28.96 10.29
C ARG A 148 6.23 -30.00 11.34
N PHE A 149 5.90 -29.76 12.61
CA PHE A 149 6.24 -30.64 13.73
C PHE A 149 5.01 -30.93 14.61
N PRO A 150 4.08 -31.79 14.17
CA PRO A 150 2.88 -32.11 14.93
C PRO A 150 3.24 -32.90 16.20
N ASN A 151 2.81 -32.42 17.37
CA ASN A 151 3.10 -33.05 18.67
C ASN A 151 1.86 -33.69 19.33
N GLY A 152 0.87 -34.13 18.53
CA GLY A 152 -0.24 -34.99 18.97
C GLY A 152 -1.37 -34.31 19.75
N ALA A 153 -1.13 -33.15 20.38
CA ALA A 153 -2.14 -32.38 21.15
C ALA A 153 -2.66 -31.12 20.41
N SER A 154 -2.24 -30.89 19.16
CA SER A 154 -2.19 -29.56 18.54
C SER A 154 -3.32 -29.21 17.57
N GLY A 155 -4.32 -30.08 17.35
CA GLY A 155 -5.33 -29.86 16.31
C GLY A 155 -6.21 -28.62 16.57
N GLU A 156 -6.78 -28.54 17.77
CA GLU A 156 -7.62 -27.40 18.18
C GLU A 156 -6.81 -26.11 18.31
N GLU A 157 -5.59 -26.19 18.86
CA GLU A 157 -4.73 -25.02 19.01
C GLU A 157 -4.25 -24.47 17.65
N LEU A 158 -3.88 -25.35 16.72
CA LEU A 158 -3.55 -24.95 15.35
C LEU A 158 -4.75 -24.31 14.65
N ALA A 159 -5.95 -24.86 14.83
CA ALA A 159 -7.17 -24.28 14.27
C ALA A 159 -7.44 -22.87 14.85
N ARG A 160 -7.23 -22.68 16.15
CA ARG A 160 -7.36 -21.36 16.80
C ARG A 160 -6.34 -20.37 16.26
N LEU A 161 -5.07 -20.74 16.17
CA LEU A 161 -4.02 -19.86 15.61
C LEU A 161 -4.31 -19.49 14.15
N LYS A 162 -4.75 -20.45 13.33
CA LYS A 162 -5.15 -20.17 11.95
C LYS A 162 -6.33 -19.20 11.87
N SER A 163 -7.33 -19.37 12.74
CA SER A 163 -8.47 -18.44 12.82
C SER A 163 -8.03 -17.03 13.22
N ASP A 164 -7.20 -16.90 14.27
CA ASP A 164 -6.71 -15.61 14.74
C ASP A 164 -5.83 -14.92 13.69
N ALA A 165 -5.00 -15.67 12.98
CA ALA A 165 -4.19 -15.16 11.87
C ALA A 165 -5.05 -14.69 10.69
N ALA A 166 -6.07 -15.46 10.30
CA ALA A 166 -7.02 -15.07 9.26
C ALA A 166 -7.77 -13.78 9.63
N ASP A 167 -8.21 -13.64 10.89
CA ASP A 167 -8.87 -12.43 11.39
C ASP A 167 -7.93 -11.22 11.37
N ASN A 168 -6.69 -11.39 11.83
CA ASN A 168 -5.68 -10.33 11.80
C ASN A 168 -5.31 -9.92 10.37
N TYR A 169 -5.30 -10.87 9.43
CA TYR A 169 -5.06 -10.58 8.03
C TYR A 169 -6.21 -9.77 7.41
N HIS A 170 -7.47 -10.15 7.65
CA HIS A 170 -8.64 -9.35 7.25
C HIS A 170 -8.61 -7.94 7.84
N ARG A 171 -8.27 -7.79 9.13
CA ARG A 171 -8.09 -6.49 9.77
C ARG A 171 -7.03 -5.66 9.04
N THR A 172 -5.91 -6.27 8.67
CA THR A 172 -4.84 -5.61 7.91
C THR A 172 -5.33 -5.12 6.55
N GLN A 173 -6.06 -5.96 5.80
CA GLN A 173 -6.66 -5.55 4.52
C GLN A 173 -7.61 -4.35 4.68
N LEU A 174 -8.42 -4.32 5.74
CA LEU A 174 -9.34 -3.21 6.02
C LEU A 174 -8.62 -1.92 6.45
N ILE A 175 -7.56 -2.03 7.25
CA ILE A 175 -6.71 -0.88 7.61
C ILE A 175 -6.07 -0.29 6.35
N LEU A 176 -5.55 -1.15 5.47
CA LEU A 176 -4.99 -0.73 4.18
C LEU A 176 -6.04 -0.03 3.32
N ALA A 177 -7.21 -0.64 3.13
CA ALA A 177 -8.30 -0.02 2.36
C ALA A 177 -8.73 1.34 2.93
N THR A 178 -8.76 1.48 4.26
CA THR A 178 -9.07 2.75 4.93
C THR A 178 -8.03 3.81 4.64
N ASN A 179 -6.74 3.45 4.69
CA ASN A 179 -5.65 4.37 4.36
C ASN A 179 -5.68 4.75 2.87
N ILE A 180 -5.92 3.79 1.98
CA ILE A 180 -6.03 3.99 0.52
C ILE A 180 -7.16 4.96 0.20
N ASN A 181 -8.32 4.81 0.82
CA ASN A 181 -9.46 5.72 0.66
C ASN A 181 -9.10 7.17 1.06
N ALA A 182 -8.17 7.35 2.00
CA ALA A 182 -7.72 8.67 2.44
C ALA A 182 -6.58 9.27 1.57
N MET A 183 -6.03 8.53 0.60
CA MET A 183 -4.99 9.02 -0.31
C MET A 183 -5.63 9.91 -1.39
N ARG A 184 -5.39 11.22 -1.30
CA ARG A 184 -6.04 12.20 -2.18
C ARG A 184 -5.50 12.24 -3.61
N ASN A 185 -4.24 11.83 -3.78
CA ASN A 185 -3.53 11.87 -5.06
C ASN A 185 -3.36 10.49 -5.70
N LEU A 186 -4.07 9.47 -5.21
CA LEU A 186 -3.96 8.11 -5.70
C LEU A 186 -4.47 8.02 -7.14
N LYS A 187 -3.64 7.52 -8.03
CA LYS A 187 -3.98 7.30 -9.45
C LYS A 187 -4.17 5.83 -9.75
N THR A 188 -3.31 4.97 -9.21
CA THR A 188 -3.28 3.55 -9.53
C THR A 188 -3.30 2.71 -8.25
N LEU A 189 -4.23 1.76 -8.18
CA LEU A 189 -4.31 0.76 -7.12
C LEU A 189 -4.14 -0.63 -7.75
N ILE A 190 -3.11 -1.34 -7.32
CA ILE A 190 -2.86 -2.73 -7.70
C ILE A 190 -3.07 -3.59 -6.47
N TRP A 191 -3.96 -4.57 -6.57
CA TRP A 191 -4.26 -5.51 -5.50
C TRP A 191 -4.06 -6.93 -6.01
N ASN A 192 -2.98 -7.56 -5.58
CA ASN A 192 -2.63 -8.95 -5.89
C ASN A 192 -2.66 -9.76 -4.60
N ASP A 193 -3.81 -10.33 -4.29
CA ASP A 193 -3.99 -11.15 -3.10
C ASP A 193 -4.99 -12.27 -3.37
N LYS A 194 -4.65 -13.47 -2.93
CA LYS A 194 -5.51 -14.66 -3.05
C LYS A 194 -6.46 -14.80 -1.87
N PHE A 195 -6.24 -14.03 -0.82
CA PHE A 195 -7.11 -14.07 0.35
C PHE A 195 -8.43 -13.37 0.07
N PRO A 196 -9.58 -13.88 0.58
CA PRO A 196 -10.87 -13.28 0.35
C PRO A 196 -10.92 -11.82 0.79
N LEU A 197 -11.53 -10.99 -0.05
CA LEU A 197 -11.75 -9.59 0.31
C LEU A 197 -13.02 -9.45 1.15
N PRO A 198 -12.96 -8.78 2.32
CA PRO A 198 -14.15 -8.47 3.09
C PRO A 198 -15.03 -7.45 2.34
N GLU A 199 -16.35 -7.56 2.45
CA GLU A 199 -17.31 -6.68 1.73
C GLU A 199 -17.03 -5.18 1.92
N LYS A 200 -16.71 -4.78 3.17
CA LYS A 200 -16.35 -3.40 3.53
C LYS A 200 -15.12 -2.88 2.76
N TRP A 201 -14.22 -3.76 2.31
CA TRP A 201 -13.08 -3.38 1.47
C TRP A 201 -13.55 -2.71 0.19
N PHE A 202 -14.53 -3.30 -0.50
CA PHE A 202 -15.00 -2.75 -1.78
C PHE A 202 -15.69 -1.40 -1.61
N GLN A 203 -16.44 -1.20 -0.53
CA GLN A 203 -17.05 0.08 -0.18
C GLN A 203 -15.99 1.16 0.07
N LEU A 204 -14.86 0.81 0.68
CA LEU A 204 -13.77 1.76 0.93
C LEU A 204 -13.05 2.12 -0.38
N ILE A 205 -12.80 1.14 -1.24
CA ILE A 205 -12.08 1.36 -2.50
C ILE A 205 -12.94 2.09 -3.53
N SER A 206 -14.26 1.87 -3.56
CA SER A 206 -15.17 2.61 -4.45
C SER A 206 -15.27 4.10 -4.12
N ASN A 207 -14.88 4.50 -2.90
CA ASN A 207 -14.81 5.90 -2.47
C ASN A 207 -13.41 6.53 -2.67
N SER A 208 -12.43 5.75 -3.13
CA SER A 208 -11.06 6.23 -3.33
C SER A 208 -10.93 7.12 -4.58
N THR A 209 -9.79 7.82 -4.67
CA THR A 209 -9.44 8.66 -5.84
C THR A 209 -8.78 7.88 -6.98
N ALA A 210 -8.61 6.56 -6.84
CA ALA A 210 -7.93 5.72 -7.84
C ALA A 210 -8.66 5.75 -9.19
N HIS A 211 -7.89 5.96 -10.26
CA HIS A 211 -8.38 5.98 -11.64
C HIS A 211 -8.13 4.66 -12.36
N ASN A 212 -7.07 3.95 -11.96
CA ASN A 212 -6.73 2.63 -12.47
C ASN A 212 -6.79 1.65 -11.30
N LEU A 213 -7.63 0.62 -11.42
CA LEU A 213 -7.69 -0.48 -10.48
C LEU A 213 -7.22 -1.74 -11.20
N THR A 214 -6.39 -2.55 -10.54
CA THR A 214 -6.02 -3.87 -11.04
C THR A 214 -6.21 -4.88 -9.93
N LEU A 215 -7.17 -5.79 -10.10
CA LEU A 215 -7.44 -6.87 -9.16
C LEU A 215 -6.90 -8.17 -9.74
N SER A 216 -5.91 -8.75 -9.09
CA SER A 216 -5.28 -10.01 -9.50
C SER A 216 -5.48 -11.07 -8.44
N LYS A 217 -5.94 -12.26 -8.86
CA LYS A 217 -6.11 -13.45 -8.01
C LYS A 217 -7.10 -13.29 -6.86
N VAL A 218 -7.88 -12.21 -6.87
CA VAL A 218 -8.84 -11.83 -5.83
C VAL A 218 -9.96 -12.85 -5.75
N VAL A 219 -10.22 -13.32 -4.53
CA VAL A 219 -11.41 -14.11 -4.22
C VAL A 219 -12.50 -13.17 -3.69
N ILE A 220 -13.60 -13.10 -4.43
CA ILE A 220 -14.80 -12.35 -4.03
C ILE A 220 -15.76 -13.35 -3.35
N PRO A 221 -16.11 -13.17 -2.07
CA PRO A 221 -17.12 -14.01 -1.43
C PRO A 221 -18.45 -13.94 -2.18
N ASN A 222 -19.14 -15.09 -2.31
CA ASN A 222 -20.37 -15.22 -3.09
C ASN A 222 -21.39 -14.10 -2.79
N GLY A 223 -21.94 -13.49 -3.85
CA GLY A 223 -23.06 -12.56 -3.77
C GLY A 223 -22.70 -11.08 -3.65
N TRP A 224 -21.41 -10.72 -3.62
CA TRP A 224 -21.06 -9.30 -3.73
C TRP A 224 -21.34 -8.82 -5.15
N CYS A 225 -22.39 -8.02 -5.29
CA CYS A 225 -22.70 -7.30 -6.50
C CYS A 225 -22.50 -5.82 -6.19
N LEU A 226 -21.90 -5.08 -7.13
CA LEU A 226 -21.96 -3.61 -7.13
C LEU A 226 -23.40 -3.20 -7.42
N SER A 227 -24.28 -3.32 -6.43
CA SER A 227 -25.65 -2.83 -6.54
C SER A 227 -25.58 -1.31 -6.61
N TYR A 228 -26.15 -0.72 -7.64
CA TYR A 228 -26.42 0.71 -7.68
C TYR A 228 -27.20 1.11 -6.40
N PRO A 229 -26.74 2.03 -5.54
CA PRO A 229 -25.82 3.16 -5.78
C PRO A 229 -24.44 3.02 -5.09
N SER A 230 -23.93 1.81 -4.84
CA SER A 230 -22.68 1.57 -4.10
C SER A 230 -21.39 2.03 -4.80
N ILE A 231 -21.49 2.38 -6.08
CA ILE A 231 -20.48 3.18 -6.78
C ILE A 231 -20.96 4.62 -6.71
N PRO A 232 -20.25 5.51 -6.01
CA PRO A 232 -20.51 6.93 -6.16
C PRO A 232 -20.48 7.28 -7.64
N SER A 233 -21.45 8.04 -8.15
CA SER A 233 -21.39 8.58 -9.52
C SER A 233 -20.12 9.40 -9.79
N SER A 234 -19.36 9.70 -8.74
CA SER A 234 -18.07 10.38 -8.73
C SER A 234 -16.83 9.47 -8.69
N TRP A 235 -16.94 8.13 -8.68
CA TRP A 235 -15.74 7.28 -8.66
C TRP A 235 -14.99 7.46 -9.99
N PRO A 236 -13.76 8.02 -10.00
CA PRO A 236 -13.11 8.47 -11.24
C PRO A 236 -12.43 7.32 -12.00
N LEU A 237 -12.90 6.08 -11.81
CA LEU A 237 -12.32 4.88 -12.37
C LEU A 237 -12.42 4.91 -13.90
N ARG A 238 -11.26 4.83 -14.57
CA ARG A 238 -11.11 4.83 -16.02
C ARG A 238 -10.70 3.47 -16.57
N SER A 239 -10.01 2.67 -15.76
CA SER A 239 -9.52 1.34 -16.12
C SER A 239 -9.67 0.38 -14.94
N LEU A 240 -10.16 -0.84 -15.23
CA LEU A 240 -10.31 -1.96 -14.30
C LEU A 240 -9.59 -3.20 -14.84
#